data_AF-A0A9W6ZV06-F1
#
_entry.id   AF-A0A9W6ZV06-F1
#
_cell.length_a   1.000
_cell.length_b   1.000
_cell.length_c   1.000
_cell.angle_alpha   90.00
_cell.angle_beta   90.00
_cell.angle_gamma   90.00
#
_symmetry.space_group_name_H-M   'P 1'
#
loop_
_entity.id
_entity.type
_entity.pdbx_description
1 polymer ?
#
loop_
_entity_poly.entity_id
_entity_poly.type
_entity_poly.pdbx_seq_one_letter_code
_entity_poly.pdbx_strand_id
1 'polypeptide(L)'
;MKYSSLALLSLASSAAALVRVPMKKHDDETFLANRREVIQEKFDQGLQDSGNVVVSNYENAQYYGEVSLGSPAQTFNVIFDSGSANLWVASKDCTSSNCRSHPKYDSSSSSTYAANGTAFNIEYGSGACTGYISQDTLNWAGLELEDQGFAEITDAGGMGVGYSVGK
;
A
#
# COMPACT_ATOMS: atom_id res chain seq x y z
N MET A 1 -19.83 -23.67 63.46
CA MET A 1 -18.67 -24.49 63.06
C MET A 1 -18.36 -24.20 61.60
N LYS A 2 -17.10 -23.87 61.31
CA LYS A 2 -16.53 -23.45 60.02
C LYS A 2 -16.00 -24.67 59.25
N TYR A 3 -16.19 -24.75 57.93
CA TYR A 3 -15.29 -25.31 56.87
C TYR A 3 -15.94 -24.87 55.53
N SER A 4 -15.48 -23.89 54.76
CA SER A 4 -14.20 -23.66 54.04
C SER A 4 -13.89 -24.67 52.92
N SER A 5 -13.77 -24.12 51.70
CA SER A 5 -12.91 -24.56 50.58
C SER A 5 -13.48 -25.65 49.65
N LEU A 6 -13.33 -25.65 48.31
CA LEU A 6 -12.54 -24.88 47.35
C LEU A 6 -13.28 -24.90 45.98
N ALA A 7 -13.34 -23.77 45.28
CA ALA A 7 -13.72 -23.74 43.87
C ALA A 7 -12.50 -24.07 43.01
N LEU A 8 -12.58 -25.15 42.23
CA LEU A 8 -11.59 -25.47 41.19
C LEU A 8 -11.82 -24.55 39.99
N LEU A 9 -10.99 -23.51 39.84
CA LEU A 9 -10.82 -22.83 38.56
C LEU A 9 -9.95 -23.72 37.67
N SER A 10 -10.55 -24.37 36.68
CA SER A 10 -9.82 -25.03 35.61
C SER A 10 -9.19 -23.96 34.70
N LEU A 11 -7.85 -23.87 34.68
CA LEU A 11 -7.15 -23.15 33.63
C LEU A 11 -7.35 -23.89 32.30
N ALA A 12 -8.14 -23.31 31.39
CA ALA A 12 -8.17 -23.75 30.00
C ALA A 12 -6.86 -23.31 29.33
N SER A 13 -5.97 -24.27 29.07
CA SER A 13 -4.81 -24.03 28.22
C SER A 13 -5.28 -23.90 26.78
N SER A 14 -5.27 -22.67 26.24
CA SER A 14 -5.51 -22.45 24.82
C SER A 14 -4.31 -22.97 24.03
N ALA A 15 -4.36 -24.23 23.63
CA ALA A 15 -3.45 -24.74 22.62
C ALA A 15 -3.73 -24.00 21.32
N ALA A 16 -2.80 -23.14 20.88
CA ALA A 16 -2.87 -22.53 19.57
C ALA A 16 -2.88 -23.64 18.51
N ALA A 17 -4.01 -23.86 17.86
CA ALA A 17 -4.13 -24.84 16.80
C ALA A 17 -3.34 -24.35 15.59
N LEU A 18 -2.32 -25.09 15.18
CA LEU A 18 -1.58 -24.82 13.96
C LEU A 18 -2.47 -25.15 12.76
N VAL A 19 -3.07 -24.13 12.15
CA VAL A 19 -3.84 -24.27 10.91
C VAL A 19 -2.84 -24.33 9.75
N ARG A 20 -2.64 -25.53 9.19
CA ARG A 20 -1.86 -25.72 7.97
C ARG A 20 -2.82 -25.65 6.78
N VAL A 21 -2.75 -24.56 6.02
CA VAL A 21 -3.45 -24.45 4.72
C VAL A 21 -2.49 -24.94 3.63
N PRO A 22 -2.70 -26.13 3.04
CA PRO A 22 -1.85 -26.60 1.95
C PRO A 22 -2.09 -25.75 0.72
N MET A 23 -1.07 -25.01 0.28
CA MET A 23 -1.11 -24.34 -1.02
C MET A 23 -0.99 -25.39 -2.13
N LYS A 24 -2.02 -25.48 -2.99
CA LYS A 24 -1.94 -26.24 -4.23
C LYS A 24 -1.45 -25.30 -5.32
N LYS A 25 -0.27 -25.58 -5.87
CA LYS A 25 0.18 -24.95 -7.11
C LYS A 25 -0.78 -25.39 -8.21
N HIS A 26 -1.43 -24.42 -8.85
CA HIS A 26 -2.19 -24.70 -10.06
C HIS A 26 -1.18 -24.77 -11.21
N ASP A 27 -1.00 -25.97 -11.78
CA ASP A 27 -0.19 -26.15 -12.98
C ASP A 27 -1.00 -25.69 -14.20
N ASP A 28 -1.21 -24.38 -14.26
CA ASP A 28 -1.66 -23.74 -15.49
C ASP A 28 -0.42 -23.39 -16.31
N GLU A 29 0.20 -24.43 -16.88
CA GLU A 29 1.40 -24.30 -17.72
C GLU A 29 1.17 -23.29 -18.86
N THR A 30 -0.06 -23.19 -19.37
CA THR A 30 -0.44 -22.20 -20.39
C THR A 30 -0.38 -20.78 -19.83
N PHE A 31 -0.96 -20.53 -18.66
CA PHE A 31 -0.87 -19.22 -17.99
C PHE A 31 0.57 -18.83 -17.62
N LEU A 32 1.36 -19.80 -17.15
CA LEU A 32 2.76 -19.58 -16.80
C LEU A 32 3.63 -19.36 -18.04
N ALA A 33 3.41 -20.10 -19.13
CA ALA A 33 4.10 -19.91 -20.40
C ALA A 33 3.76 -18.54 -21.00
N ASN A 34 2.48 -18.19 -21.08
CA ASN A 34 2.03 -16.89 -21.59
C ASN A 34 2.58 -15.73 -20.75
N ARG A 35 2.59 -15.83 -19.42
CA ARG A 35 3.21 -14.80 -18.56
C ARG A 35 4.71 -14.72 -18.74
N ARG A 36 5.40 -15.85 -18.88
CA ARG A 36 6.84 -15.87 -19.12
C ARG A 36 7.17 -15.25 -20.47
N GLU A 37 6.42 -15.56 -21.51
CA GLU A 37 6.61 -14.98 -22.84
C GLU A 37 6.38 -13.47 -22.82
N VAL A 38 5.27 -12.99 -22.24
CA VAL A 38 5.01 -11.54 -22.09
C VAL A 38 6.06 -10.84 -21.23
N ILE A 39 6.52 -11.46 -20.15
CA ILE A 39 7.58 -10.90 -19.29
C ILE A 39 8.92 -10.89 -20.04
N GLN A 40 9.24 -11.98 -20.75
CA GLN A 40 10.47 -12.12 -21.52
C GLN A 40 10.49 -11.14 -22.68
N GLU A 41 9.41 -10.97 -23.44
CA GLU A 41 9.29 -9.94 -24.47
C GLU A 41 9.49 -8.53 -23.89
N LYS A 42 8.92 -8.23 -22.73
CA LYS A 42 9.12 -6.95 -22.03
C LYS A 42 10.58 -6.74 -21.59
N PHE A 43 11.27 -7.80 -21.15
CA PHE A 43 12.69 -7.74 -20.78
C PHE A 43 13.61 -7.70 -22.01
N ASP A 44 13.27 -8.41 -23.09
CA ASP A 44 14.04 -8.53 -24.33
C ASP A 44 13.96 -7.25 -25.17
N GLN A 45 12.84 -6.51 -25.10
CA GLN A 45 12.76 -5.14 -25.63
C GLN A 45 13.61 -4.13 -24.85
N GLY A 46 14.15 -4.55 -23.70
CA GLY A 46 14.88 -3.73 -22.75
C GLY A 46 13.94 -2.76 -22.02
N LEU A 47 14.13 -2.62 -20.71
CA LEU A 47 13.70 -1.38 -20.04
C LEU A 47 14.54 -0.26 -20.66
N GLN A 48 14.01 0.43 -21.67
CA GLN A 48 14.72 1.53 -22.34
C GLN A 48 14.87 2.72 -21.40
N ASP A 49 13.93 2.86 -20.46
CA ASP A 49 13.94 3.86 -19.42
C ASP A 49 14.67 3.35 -18.18
N SER A 50 15.60 4.16 -17.67
CA SER A 50 16.32 3.89 -16.43
C SER A 50 16.29 5.09 -15.52
N GLY A 51 16.01 4.86 -14.25
CA GLY A 51 16.03 5.88 -13.20
C GLY A 51 16.75 5.37 -11.97
N ASN A 52 17.26 6.28 -11.14
CA ASN A 52 17.80 5.95 -9.83
C ASN A 52 16.96 6.63 -8.75
N VAL A 53 16.61 5.88 -7.71
CA VAL A 53 15.91 6.41 -6.54
C VAL A 53 16.75 6.15 -5.28
N VAL A 54 16.82 7.16 -4.41
CA VAL A 54 17.38 6.98 -3.08
C VAL A 54 16.32 6.33 -2.20
N VAL A 55 16.63 5.14 -1.69
CA VAL A 55 15.77 4.43 -0.74
C VAL A 55 16.26 4.73 0.67
N SER A 56 15.42 5.39 1.45
CA SER A 56 15.66 5.70 2.85
C SER A 56 15.18 4.56 3.74
N ASN A 57 15.87 4.38 4.86
CA ASN A 57 15.55 3.36 5.85
C ASN A 57 15.03 4.02 7.14
N TYR A 58 13.81 3.71 7.52
CA TYR A 58 13.25 4.07 8.82
C TYR A 58 13.26 2.86 9.75
N GLU A 59 14.24 2.84 10.66
CA GLU A 59 14.37 1.87 11.75
C GLU A 59 14.34 0.37 11.33
N ASN A 60 14.75 0.06 10.10
CA ASN A 60 14.63 -1.28 9.48
C ASN A 60 13.17 -1.79 9.39
N ALA A 61 12.19 -0.90 9.52
CA ALA A 61 10.77 -1.21 9.48
C ALA A 61 10.12 -0.73 8.18
N GLN A 62 10.59 0.38 7.60
CA GLN A 62 10.05 0.95 6.36
C GLN A 62 11.19 1.39 5.45
N TYR A 63 11.15 0.93 4.21
CA TYR A 63 12.03 1.37 3.13
C TYR A 63 11.21 2.19 2.15
N TYR A 64 11.50 3.49 2.09
CA TYR A 64 10.67 4.45 1.37
C TYR A 64 11.53 5.35 0.49
N GLY A 65 10.92 5.97 -0.50
CA GLY A 65 11.57 6.98 -1.32
C GLY A 65 10.56 7.95 -1.89
N GLU A 66 11.09 8.91 -2.64
CA GLU A 66 10.32 10.03 -3.13
C GLU A 66 9.66 9.72 -4.48
N VAL A 67 8.39 10.13 -4.59
CA VAL A 67 7.65 10.26 -5.85
C VAL A 67 6.99 11.64 -5.87
N SER A 68 6.66 12.14 -7.05
CA SER A 68 5.83 13.34 -7.17
C SER A 68 4.64 13.08 -8.09
N LEU A 69 3.49 13.69 -7.75
CA LEU A 69 2.26 13.60 -8.51
C LEU A 69 1.81 14.99 -8.95
N GLY A 70 1.35 15.10 -10.19
CA GLY A 70 0.72 16.29 -10.72
C GLY A 70 1.65 17.39 -11.22
N SER A 71 1.02 18.44 -11.75
CA SER A 71 1.67 19.62 -12.32
C SER A 71 1.02 20.90 -11.79
N PRO A 72 1.68 21.72 -10.95
CA PRO A 72 3.03 21.53 -10.42
C PRO A 72 3.12 20.28 -9.52
N ALA A 73 4.33 19.72 -9.47
CA ALA A 73 4.65 18.51 -8.73
C ALA A 73 4.36 18.64 -7.22
N GLN A 74 3.62 17.67 -6.68
CA GLN A 74 3.38 17.48 -5.25
C GLN A 74 4.14 16.24 -4.79
N THR A 75 5.00 16.38 -3.80
CA THR A 75 5.98 15.36 -3.43
C THR A 75 5.53 14.52 -2.24
N PHE A 76 5.75 13.21 -2.33
CA PHE A 76 5.37 12.22 -1.32
C PHE A 76 6.50 11.22 -1.09
N ASN A 77 6.65 10.81 0.16
CA ASN A 77 7.37 9.59 0.49
C ASN A 77 6.43 8.41 0.39
N VAL A 78 6.85 7.36 -0.31
CA VAL A 78 6.08 6.12 -0.46
C VAL A 78 6.96 4.91 -0.18
N ILE A 79 6.34 3.86 0.36
CA ILE A 79 6.98 2.56 0.53
C ILE A 79 6.97 1.84 -0.83
N PHE A 80 8.14 1.39 -1.30
CA PHE A 80 8.23 0.56 -2.50
C PHE A 80 7.92 -0.90 -2.14
N ASP A 81 6.63 -1.23 -2.15
CA ASP A 81 6.12 -2.53 -1.70
C ASP A 81 5.93 -3.52 -2.86
N SER A 82 6.83 -4.50 -2.96
CA SER A 82 6.69 -5.62 -3.93
C SER A 82 5.53 -6.57 -3.62
N GLY A 83 4.90 -6.46 -2.45
CA GLY A 83 3.76 -7.27 -2.01
C GLY A 83 2.39 -6.76 -2.47
N SER A 84 2.31 -5.57 -3.06
CA SER A 84 1.09 -4.96 -3.55
C SER A 84 1.25 -4.38 -4.96
N ALA A 85 0.15 -3.89 -5.54
CA ALA A 85 0.12 -3.40 -6.93
C ALA A 85 -0.52 -2.01 -7.08
N ASN A 86 -0.79 -1.31 -5.96
CA ASN A 86 -1.48 -0.03 -5.96
C ASN A 86 -0.57 1.07 -5.42
N LEU A 87 -0.54 2.21 -6.11
CA LEU A 87 -0.06 3.47 -5.54
C LEU A 87 -1.22 4.16 -4.81
N TRP A 88 -0.95 4.70 -3.62
CA TRP A 88 -1.92 5.50 -2.88
C TRP A 88 -1.22 6.56 -2.04
N VAL A 89 -1.87 7.71 -1.87
CA VAL A 89 -1.40 8.83 -1.04
C VAL A 89 -2.57 9.42 -0.25
N ALA A 90 -2.29 10.14 0.84
CA ALA A 90 -3.34 10.84 1.56
C ALA A 90 -3.94 11.95 0.69
N SER A 91 -5.26 12.02 0.59
CA SER A 91 -5.94 13.14 -0.07
C SER A 91 -5.99 14.36 0.86
N LYS A 92 -6.11 15.56 0.30
CA LYS A 92 -6.44 16.78 1.05
C LYS A 92 -7.72 16.61 1.88
N ASP A 93 -8.65 15.80 1.38
CA ASP A 93 -9.93 15.50 2.01
C ASP A 93 -9.82 14.46 3.14
N CYS A 94 -8.62 13.91 3.40
CA CYS A 94 -8.42 12.99 4.50
C CYS A 94 -8.49 13.69 5.87
N THR A 95 -9.55 13.38 6.63
CA THR A 95 -9.80 13.97 7.95
C THR A 95 -9.40 13.07 9.12
N SER A 96 -9.15 11.78 8.87
CA SER A 96 -8.68 10.83 9.88
C SER A 96 -7.40 11.34 10.56
N SER A 97 -7.24 11.04 11.85
CA SER A 97 -6.06 11.47 12.64
C SER A 97 -4.75 11.02 12.01
N ASN A 98 -4.77 9.88 11.32
CA ASN A 98 -3.60 9.24 10.77
C ASN A 98 -3.06 9.95 9.53
N CYS A 99 -3.87 10.73 8.82
CA CYS A 99 -3.43 11.54 7.67
C CYS A 99 -2.81 12.88 8.07
N ARG A 100 -2.82 13.28 9.35
CA ARG A 100 -2.42 14.65 9.77
C ARG A 100 -0.92 14.90 9.66
N SER A 101 -0.12 13.85 9.87
CA SER A 101 1.34 13.91 9.83
C SER A 101 1.93 13.75 8.43
N HIS A 102 1.10 13.46 7.43
CA HIS A 102 1.53 13.16 6.07
C HIS A 102 1.22 14.30 5.10
N PRO A 103 2.07 14.51 4.07
CA PRO A 103 1.70 15.33 2.93
C PRO A 103 0.40 14.84 2.30
N LYS A 104 -0.40 15.77 1.81
CA LYS A 104 -1.71 15.48 1.23
C LYS A 104 -1.76 15.95 -0.21
N TYR A 105 -2.23 15.08 -1.08
CA TYR A 105 -2.45 15.39 -2.48
C TYR A 105 -3.68 16.28 -2.66
N ASP A 106 -3.50 17.39 -3.35
CA ASP A 106 -4.54 18.32 -3.77
C ASP A 106 -4.71 18.27 -5.28
N SER A 107 -5.70 17.49 -5.73
CA SER A 107 -6.11 17.38 -7.14
C SER A 107 -6.44 18.73 -7.77
N SER A 108 -6.98 19.69 -7.02
CA SER A 108 -7.38 21.00 -7.56
C SER A 108 -6.19 21.92 -7.87
N SER A 109 -5.00 21.56 -7.36
CA SER A 109 -3.77 22.28 -7.64
C SER A 109 -3.02 21.74 -8.86
N SER A 110 -3.40 20.57 -9.39
CA SER A 110 -2.73 19.92 -10.51
C SER A 110 -3.46 20.17 -11.83
N SER A 111 -2.73 20.64 -12.85
CA SER A 111 -3.23 20.86 -14.20
C SER A 111 -3.35 19.58 -15.03
N THR A 112 -2.66 18.51 -14.64
CA THR A 112 -2.64 17.21 -15.32
C THR A 112 -3.58 16.19 -14.68
N TYR A 113 -4.26 16.57 -13.60
CA TYR A 113 -5.23 15.74 -12.93
C TYR A 113 -6.42 15.38 -13.83
N ALA A 114 -6.76 14.09 -13.83
CA ALA A 114 -7.97 13.54 -14.41
C ALA A 114 -8.77 12.79 -13.35
N ALA A 115 -10.03 13.19 -13.18
CA ALA A 115 -10.94 12.54 -12.25
C ALA A 115 -11.31 11.12 -12.73
N ASN A 116 -11.22 10.15 -11.83
CA ASN A 116 -11.71 8.79 -12.07
C ASN A 116 -12.87 8.45 -11.11
N GLY A 117 -12.68 8.66 -9.80
CA GLY A 117 -13.74 8.56 -8.79
C GLY A 117 -14.19 7.14 -8.45
N THR A 118 -13.57 6.10 -9.02
CA THR A 118 -13.86 4.70 -8.66
C THR A 118 -13.55 4.49 -7.18
N ALA A 119 -14.49 3.96 -6.42
CA ALA A 119 -14.30 3.69 -5.00
C ALA A 119 -13.12 2.73 -4.76
N PHE A 120 -12.30 3.05 -3.77
CA PHE A 120 -11.12 2.28 -3.39
C PHE A 120 -11.20 1.86 -1.93
N ASN A 121 -10.92 0.59 -1.67
CA ASN A 121 -10.88 0.02 -0.32
C ASN A 121 -9.81 -1.08 -0.27
N ILE A 122 -8.90 -0.97 0.69
CA ILE A 122 -7.91 -1.99 1.01
C ILE A 122 -7.98 -2.32 2.50
N GLU A 123 -7.94 -3.61 2.82
CA GLU A 123 -7.87 -4.10 4.19
C GLU A 123 -6.41 -4.43 4.57
N TYR A 124 -5.89 -3.75 5.58
CA TYR A 124 -4.65 -4.13 6.25
C TYR A 124 -4.96 -4.94 7.50
N GLY A 125 -3.97 -5.64 8.04
CA GLY A 125 -4.15 -6.35 9.32
C GLY A 125 -4.56 -5.44 10.49
N SER A 126 -4.31 -4.14 10.39
CA SER A 126 -4.75 -3.12 11.37
C SER A 126 -6.16 -2.58 11.13
N GLY A 127 -6.73 -2.77 9.93
CA GLY A 127 -8.04 -2.26 9.53
C GLY A 127 -8.06 -1.70 8.10
N ALA A 128 -9.23 -1.17 7.73
CA ALA A 128 -9.50 -0.62 6.40
C ALA A 128 -8.79 0.72 6.13
N CYS A 129 -8.43 0.92 4.86
CA CYS A 129 -7.94 2.17 4.28
C CYS A 129 -8.76 2.46 3.02
N THR A 130 -9.48 3.59 2.99
CA THR A 130 -10.51 3.87 1.98
C THR A 130 -10.34 5.23 1.30
N GLY A 131 -10.82 5.31 0.07
CA GLY A 131 -10.70 6.50 -0.77
C GLY A 131 -11.31 6.29 -2.15
N TYR A 132 -10.73 6.93 -3.14
CA TYR A 132 -11.12 6.78 -4.54
C TYR A 132 -9.91 6.81 -5.47
N ILE A 133 -10.05 6.22 -6.65
CA ILE A 133 -9.04 6.28 -7.70
C ILE A 133 -9.06 7.66 -8.37
N SER A 134 -7.87 8.16 -8.64
CA SER A 134 -7.56 9.36 -9.40
C SER A 134 -6.49 9.02 -10.44
N GLN A 135 -6.31 9.91 -11.41
CA GLN A 135 -5.28 9.80 -12.43
C GLN A 135 -4.52 11.12 -12.52
N ASP A 136 -3.20 11.06 -12.58
CA ASP A 136 -2.34 12.22 -12.76
C ASP A 136 -0.97 11.79 -13.29
N THR A 137 -0.13 12.75 -13.65
CA THR A 137 1.27 12.52 -14.03
C THR A 137 2.09 12.14 -12.80
N LEU A 138 2.73 10.98 -12.83
CA LEU A 138 3.70 10.52 -11.84
C LEU A 138 5.11 10.84 -12.31
N ASN A 139 5.89 11.51 -11.47
CA ASN A 139 7.34 11.56 -11.60
C ASN A 139 8.00 10.64 -10.57
N TRP A 140 8.82 9.71 -11.05
CA TRP A 140 9.57 8.78 -10.21
C TRP A 140 10.93 8.48 -10.83
N ALA A 141 12.00 8.68 -10.05
CA ALA A 141 13.37 8.42 -10.48
C ALA A 141 13.81 9.18 -11.75
N GLY A 142 13.21 10.34 -12.01
CA GLY A 142 13.42 11.13 -13.23
C GLY A 142 12.60 10.64 -14.44
N LEU A 143 11.79 9.60 -14.26
CA LEU A 143 10.85 9.10 -15.26
C LEU A 143 9.50 9.77 -15.05
N GLU A 144 8.88 10.19 -16.15
CA GLU A 144 7.55 10.78 -16.17
C GLU A 144 6.57 9.79 -16.78
N LEU A 145 5.56 9.41 -16.00
CA LEU A 145 4.49 8.50 -16.39
C LEU A 145 3.19 9.30 -16.38
N GLU A 146 2.73 9.63 -17.58
CA GLU A 146 1.40 10.22 -17.77
C GLU A 146 0.31 9.20 -17.43
N ASP A 147 -0.87 9.71 -17.10
CA ASP A 147 -2.08 8.90 -16.89
C ASP A 147 -1.94 7.78 -15.84
N GLN A 148 -1.05 7.94 -14.84
CA GLN A 148 -0.87 6.98 -13.77
C GLN A 148 -2.09 6.99 -12.84
N GLY A 149 -2.73 5.82 -12.68
CA GLY A 149 -3.80 5.63 -11.69
C GLY A 149 -3.25 5.44 -10.27
N PHE A 150 -3.83 6.13 -9.29
CA PHE A 150 -3.50 5.99 -7.87
C PHE A 150 -4.72 6.27 -6.99
N ALA A 151 -4.69 5.83 -5.74
CA ALA A 151 -5.77 6.12 -4.80
C ALA A 151 -5.49 7.37 -3.96
N GLU A 152 -6.48 8.26 -3.92
CA GLU A 152 -6.59 9.35 -2.98
C GLU A 152 -7.31 8.85 -1.72
N ILE A 153 -6.57 8.64 -0.64
CA ILE A 153 -7.12 8.11 0.62
C ILE A 153 -7.85 9.23 1.36
N THR A 154 -9.13 9.01 1.66
CA THR A 154 -9.98 9.93 2.43
C THR A 154 -10.17 9.49 3.89
N ASP A 155 -9.99 8.19 4.17
CA ASP A 155 -10.00 7.67 5.53
C ASP A 155 -8.93 6.58 5.72
N ALA A 156 -7.94 6.90 6.54
CA ALA A 156 -6.87 6.02 6.97
C ALA A 156 -7.04 5.59 8.44
N GLY A 157 -8.26 5.65 9.00
CA GLY A 157 -8.54 5.32 10.39
C GLY A 157 -8.15 3.90 10.81
N GLY A 158 -8.23 2.94 9.88
CA GLY A 158 -7.76 1.56 10.09
C GLY A 158 -6.25 1.38 9.95
N MET A 159 -5.52 2.40 9.50
CA MET A 159 -4.06 2.38 9.50
C MET A 159 -3.57 2.58 10.95
N GLY A 160 -2.93 1.58 11.53
CA GLY A 160 -2.45 1.66 12.92
C GLY A 160 -1.40 2.75 13.14
N VAL A 161 -0.91 2.88 14.39
CA VAL A 161 0.06 3.91 14.78
C VAL A 161 1.32 3.96 13.91
N GLY A 162 1.72 2.82 13.34
CA GLY A 162 2.90 2.72 12.46
C GLY A 162 2.79 3.54 11.18
N TYR A 163 1.58 3.75 10.65
CA TYR A 163 1.37 4.68 9.55
C TYR A 163 1.45 6.12 10.04
N SER A 164 0.81 6.46 11.17
CA SER A 164 0.78 7.84 11.69
C SER A 164 2.15 8.40 12.04
N VAL A 165 3.09 7.55 12.50
CA VAL A 165 4.49 7.94 12.78
C VAL A 165 5.47 7.59 11.66
N GLY A 166 4.99 6.88 10.64
CA GLY A 166 5.78 6.41 9.50
C GLY A 166 6.30 7.55 8.63
N LYS A 167 7.11 7.20 7.64
CA LYS A 167 7.80 8.15 6.75
C LYS A 167 7.26 8.18 5.34
#